data_AF-A0A2W7MIK6-F1
#
_entry.id   AF-A0A2W7MIK6-F1
#
_cell.length_a   1.000
_cell.length_b   1.000
_cell.length_c   1.000
_cell.angle_alpha   90.00
_cell.angle_beta   90.00
_cell.angle_gamma   90.00
#
_symmetry.space_group_name_H-M   'P 1'
#
loop_
_entity.id
_entity.type
_entity.pdbx_description
1 polymer ?
#
loop_
_entity_poly.entity_id
_entity_poly.type
_entity_poly.pdbx_seq_one_letter_code
_entity_poly.pdbx_strand_id
1 'polypeptide(L)'
;MLDILILILLIAGLITGAKRGLIVQLLHMTGFIIAIIVAYTYYKPLADKFVLWIPFPAVTAGSKLTFAVESLELDQTFYHIIAFALIFIVVKFALQLVASMFDFLKYLPILGSISGIIGAVLGFIEYYFLIFVLLYVFALLPIDFIQNLISSSFLTGWMLEHTPFLSETVKNWWFIYIEK
;
A
#
# COMPACT_ATOMS: atom_id res chain seq x y z
N MET A 1 -14.18 13.00 -5.20
CA MET A 1 -14.62 11.61 -5.54
C MET A 1 -13.74 10.56 -4.87
N LEU A 2 -12.41 10.72 -4.91
CA LEU A 2 -11.47 9.81 -4.25
C LEU A 2 -11.68 9.71 -2.73
N ASP A 3 -12.03 10.81 -2.05
CA ASP A 3 -12.31 10.77 -0.59
C ASP A 3 -13.45 9.82 -0.23
N ILE A 4 -14.52 9.81 -1.03
CA ILE A 4 -15.68 8.93 -0.83
C ILE A 4 -15.24 7.47 -0.99
N LEU A 5 -14.40 7.18 -1.99
CA LEU A 5 -13.86 5.84 -2.19
C LEU A 5 -13.00 5.39 -1.00
N ILE A 6 -12.09 6.24 -0.53
CA ILE A 6 -11.25 5.97 0.65
C ILE A 6 -12.13 5.69 1.87
N LEU A 7 -13.14 6.52 2.11
CA LEU A 7 -14.04 6.37 3.25
C LEU A 7 -14.86 5.08 3.18
N ILE A 8 -15.36 4.70 1.99
CA ILE A 8 -16.02 3.40 1.76
C ILE A 8 -15.08 2.24 2.07
N LEU A 9 -13.82 2.30 1.61
CA LEU A 9 -12.84 1.25 1.87
C LEU A 9 -12.51 1.13 3.36
N LEU A 10 -12.37 2.26 4.08
CA LEU A 10 -12.13 2.25 5.53
C LEU A 10 -13.31 1.67 6.31
N ILE A 11 -14.55 2.02 5.93
CA ILE A 11 -15.76 1.41 6.51
C ILE A 11 -15.83 -0.08 6.17
N ALA A 12 -15.48 -0.47 4.94
CA ALA A 12 -15.40 -1.87 4.55
C ALA A 12 -14.38 -2.63 5.41
N GLY A 13 -13.25 -2.02 5.75
CA GLY A 13 -12.25 -2.55 6.68
C GLY A 13 -12.83 -2.80 8.07
N LEU A 14 -13.55 -1.83 8.64
CA LEU A 14 -14.24 -1.98 9.93
C LEU A 14 -15.24 -3.15 9.92
N ILE A 15 -16.13 -3.20 8.92
CA ILE A 15 -17.17 -4.23 8.83
C ILE A 15 -16.54 -5.61 8.60
N THR A 16 -15.55 -5.69 7.73
CA THR A 16 -14.86 -6.95 7.41
C THR A 16 -14.09 -7.48 8.60
N GLY A 17 -13.35 -6.61 9.30
CA GLY A 17 -12.65 -6.95 10.53
C GLY A 17 -13.61 -7.41 11.63
N ALA A 18 -14.75 -6.74 11.80
CA ALA A 18 -15.76 -7.13 12.77
C ALA A 18 -16.32 -8.54 12.50
N LYS A 19 -16.59 -8.84 11.22
CA LYS A 19 -17.09 -10.15 10.77
C LYS A 19 -16.05 -11.26 10.89
N ARG A 20 -14.76 -10.93 10.73
CA ARG A 20 -13.65 -11.89 10.89
C ARG A 20 -13.35 -12.20 12.36
N GLY A 21 -13.60 -11.25 13.26
CA GLY A 21 -13.18 -11.38 14.66
C GLY A 21 -11.66 -11.37 14.82
N LEU A 22 -11.18 -11.47 16.06
CA LEU A 22 -9.77 -11.27 16.38
C LEU A 22 -8.84 -12.26 15.66
N ILE A 23 -9.09 -13.57 15.78
CA ILE A 23 -8.16 -14.61 15.34
C ILE A 23 -7.95 -14.59 13.83
N VAL A 24 -9.05 -14.55 13.07
CA VAL A 24 -8.96 -14.54 11.60
C VAL A 24 -8.41 -13.19 11.11
N GLN A 25 -8.73 -12.09 11.78
CA GLN A 25 -8.16 -10.79 11.42
C GLN A 25 -6.64 -10.76 11.64
N LEU A 26 -6.12 -11.38 12.69
CA LEU A 26 -4.67 -11.52 12.89
C LEU A 26 -4.01 -12.32 11.77
N LEU A 27 -4.64 -13.39 11.27
CA LEU A 27 -4.11 -14.15 10.12
C LEU A 27 -4.02 -13.28 8.85
N HIS A 28 -5.04 -12.45 8.59
CA HIS A 28 -5.00 -11.52 7.46
C HIS A 28 -3.91 -10.44 7.62
N MET A 29 -3.71 -9.93 8.84
CA MET A 29 -2.63 -8.99 9.15
C MET A 29 -1.25 -9.64 9.01
N THR A 30 -1.07 -10.87 9.46
CA THR A 30 0.19 -11.61 9.26
C THR A 30 0.45 -11.80 7.77
N GLY A 31 -0.56 -12.16 6.98
CA GLY A 31 -0.44 -12.23 5.52
C GLY A 31 -0.10 -10.89 4.88
N PHE A 32 -0.61 -9.78 5.42
CA PHE A 32 -0.24 -8.43 4.98
C PHE A 32 1.25 -8.13 5.23
N ILE A 33 1.76 -8.43 6.43
CA ILE A 33 3.17 -8.23 6.78
C ILE A 33 4.07 -9.11 5.89
N ILE A 34 3.72 -10.37 5.69
CA ILE A 34 4.47 -11.27 4.80
C ILE A 34 4.49 -10.72 3.36
N ALA A 35 3.37 -10.20 2.86
CA ALA A 35 3.33 -9.59 1.52
C ALA A 35 4.28 -8.39 1.39
N ILE A 36 4.37 -7.54 2.41
CA ILE A 36 5.35 -6.44 2.44
C ILE A 36 6.77 -6.98 2.42
N ILE A 37 7.11 -7.96 3.26
CA ILE A 37 8.46 -8.54 3.35
C ILE A 37 8.87 -9.14 2.00
N VAL A 38 7.97 -9.90 1.37
CA VAL A 38 8.23 -10.49 0.05
C VAL A 38 8.40 -9.40 -1.01
N ALA A 39 7.54 -8.38 -1.04
CA ALA A 39 7.69 -7.25 -1.96
C ALA A 39 9.01 -6.51 -1.77
N TYR A 40 9.40 -6.22 -0.53
CA TYR A 40 10.66 -5.59 -0.19
C TYR A 40 11.89 -6.43 -0.58
N THR A 41 11.78 -7.75 -0.48
CA THR A 41 12.90 -8.66 -0.82
C THR A 41 13.09 -8.78 -2.34
N TYR A 42 12.02 -8.75 -3.12
CA TYR A 42 12.06 -9.12 -4.54
C TYR A 42 11.78 -7.97 -5.52
N TYR A 43 11.56 -6.74 -5.06
CA TYR A 43 11.26 -5.63 -5.99
C TYR A 43 12.44 -5.31 -6.92
N LYS A 44 13.69 -5.29 -6.45
CA LYS A 44 14.84 -4.91 -7.29
C LYS A 44 15.05 -5.87 -8.47
N PRO A 45 15.14 -7.20 -8.25
CA PRO A 45 15.33 -8.13 -9.36
C PRO A 45 14.18 -8.13 -10.38
N LEU A 46 12.98 -7.71 -9.96
CA LEU A 46 11.84 -7.55 -10.87
C LEU A 46 11.90 -6.21 -11.61
N ALA A 47 12.29 -5.13 -10.93
CA ALA A 47 12.44 -3.79 -11.52
C ALA A 47 13.44 -3.78 -12.67
N ASP A 48 14.57 -4.48 -12.54
CA ASP A 48 15.57 -4.62 -13.61
C ASP A 48 14.98 -5.19 -14.91
N LYS A 49 13.95 -6.05 -14.79
CA LYS A 49 13.24 -6.62 -15.95
C LYS A 49 12.21 -5.66 -16.53
N PHE A 50 11.67 -4.74 -15.73
CA PHE A 50 10.67 -3.78 -16.18
C PHE A 50 11.24 -2.69 -17.09
N VAL A 51 12.54 -2.38 -16.98
CA VAL A 51 13.23 -1.48 -17.91
C VAL A 51 12.99 -1.87 -19.37
N LEU A 52 12.86 -3.18 -19.65
CA LEU A 52 12.66 -3.71 -20.99
C LEU A 52 11.18 -3.77 -21.43
N TRP A 53 10.23 -3.70 -20.51
CA TRP A 53 8.80 -3.94 -20.79
C TRP A 53 7.93 -2.68 -20.64
N ILE A 54 8.31 -1.77 -19.75
CA ILE A 54 7.54 -0.57 -19.42
C ILE A 54 8.44 0.64 -19.73
N PRO A 55 8.18 1.41 -20.80
CA PRO A 55 8.97 2.61 -21.08
C PRO A 55 8.68 3.66 -20.01
N PHE A 56 9.74 4.30 -19.51
CA PHE A 56 9.61 5.43 -18.58
C PHE A 56 8.85 6.58 -19.27
N PRO A 57 7.79 7.14 -18.64
CA PRO A 57 7.02 8.22 -19.24
C PRO A 57 7.88 9.47 -19.44
N ALA A 58 7.71 10.14 -20.58
CA ALA A 58 8.44 11.37 -20.86
C ALA A 58 8.08 12.45 -19.83
N VAL A 59 9.08 12.92 -19.08
CA VAL A 59 8.91 14.02 -18.13
C VAL A 59 8.78 15.32 -18.94
N THR A 60 7.62 15.94 -18.91
CA THR A 60 7.39 17.23 -19.58
C THR A 60 7.98 18.38 -18.75
N ALA A 61 8.63 19.34 -19.42
CA ALA A 61 9.43 20.43 -18.82
C ALA A 61 8.65 21.47 -17.98
N GLY A 62 7.38 21.20 -17.62
CA GLY A 62 6.53 22.07 -16.80
C GLY A 62 6.32 21.60 -15.35
N SER A 63 6.83 20.43 -14.99
CA SER A 63 6.69 19.90 -13.63
C SER A 63 7.66 20.59 -12.67
N LYS A 64 7.20 20.95 -11.46
CA LYS A 64 8.06 21.45 -10.36
C LYS A 64 9.19 20.48 -9.99
N LEU A 65 9.12 19.24 -10.47
CA LEU A 65 10.16 18.24 -10.33
C LEU A 65 11.44 18.60 -11.09
N THR A 66 11.36 19.39 -12.19
CA THR A 66 12.47 19.65 -13.14
C THR A 66 13.76 20.22 -12.51
N PHE A 67 13.67 20.95 -11.39
CA PHE A 67 14.84 21.55 -10.72
C PHE A 67 15.50 20.64 -9.66
N ALA A 68 14.89 19.50 -9.34
CA ALA A 68 15.49 18.44 -8.51
C ALA A 68 16.00 17.24 -9.36
N VAL A 69 15.95 17.36 -10.70
CA VAL A 69 16.20 16.29 -11.69
C VAL A 69 17.68 15.97 -11.92
N GLU A 70 18.60 16.89 -11.63
CA GLU A 70 20.02 16.68 -11.98
C GLU A 70 20.76 15.67 -11.08
N SER A 71 20.13 15.12 -10.04
CA SER A 71 20.80 14.22 -9.08
C SER A 71 20.07 12.92 -8.71
N LEU A 72 18.93 12.58 -9.33
CA LEU A 72 18.13 11.40 -8.96
C LEU A 72 17.85 10.49 -10.16
N GLU A 73 18.17 9.19 -10.01
CA GLU A 73 17.76 8.08 -10.86
C GLU A 73 16.23 7.86 -10.78
N LEU A 74 15.47 8.85 -11.27
CA LEU A 74 14.00 8.87 -11.24
C LEU A 74 13.41 7.70 -12.05
N ASP A 75 14.11 7.27 -13.08
CA ASP A 75 13.79 6.10 -13.89
C ASP A 75 13.86 4.81 -13.04
N GLN A 76 14.97 4.56 -12.35
CA GLN A 76 15.11 3.38 -11.48
C GLN A 76 14.11 3.38 -10.33
N THR A 77 13.91 4.54 -9.71
CA THR A 77 12.92 4.71 -8.63
C THR A 77 11.52 4.34 -9.09
N PHE A 78 11.12 4.80 -10.29
CA PHE A 78 9.83 4.44 -10.89
C PHE A 78 9.68 2.92 -11.07
N TYR A 79 10.70 2.25 -11.61
CA TYR A 79 10.68 0.80 -11.79
C TYR A 79 10.62 0.03 -10.47
N HIS A 80 11.35 0.48 -9.44
CA HIS A 80 11.32 -0.10 -8.10
C HIS A 80 9.93 -0.01 -7.47
N ILE A 81 9.26 1.13 -7.58
CA ILE A 81 7.93 1.37 -7.03
C ILE A 81 6.89 0.46 -7.70
N ILE A 82 6.91 0.40 -9.04
CA ILE A 82 5.98 -0.45 -9.80
C ILE A 82 6.22 -1.94 -9.49
N ALA A 83 7.48 -2.36 -9.39
CA ALA A 83 7.84 -3.74 -9.03
C ALA A 83 7.38 -4.10 -7.61
N PHE A 84 7.63 -3.21 -6.64
CA PHE A 84 7.16 -3.40 -5.28
C PHE A 84 5.63 -3.51 -5.23
N ALA A 85 4.92 -2.58 -5.87
CA ALA A 85 3.47 -2.56 -5.90
C ALA A 85 2.89 -3.83 -6.51
N LEU A 86 3.45 -4.29 -7.63
CA LEU A 86 2.99 -5.50 -8.30
C LEU A 86 3.18 -6.74 -7.41
N ILE A 87 4.38 -6.94 -6.84
CA ILE A 87 4.66 -8.08 -5.98
C ILE A 87 3.78 -8.02 -4.74
N PHE A 88 3.65 -6.86 -4.11
CA PHE A 88 2.82 -6.67 -2.94
C PHE A 88 1.37 -7.05 -3.22
N ILE A 89 0.77 -6.57 -4.32
CA ILE A 89 -0.61 -6.88 -4.69
C ILE A 89 -0.79 -8.37 -4.95
N VAL A 90 0.10 -8.99 -5.74
CA VAL A 90 0.02 -10.41 -6.11
C VAL A 90 0.16 -11.30 -4.87
N VAL A 91 1.17 -11.05 -4.04
CA VAL A 91 1.44 -11.84 -2.84
C VAL A 91 0.36 -11.62 -1.79
N LYS A 92 -0.10 -10.38 -1.59
CA LYS A 92 -1.20 -10.07 -0.66
C LYS A 92 -2.47 -10.80 -1.08
N PHE A 93 -2.81 -10.78 -2.37
CA PHE A 93 -3.96 -11.49 -2.88
C PHE A 93 -3.84 -13.00 -2.66
N ALA A 94 -2.69 -13.60 -2.98
CA ALA A 94 -2.44 -15.02 -2.75
C ALA A 94 -2.56 -15.41 -1.27
N LEU A 95 -1.93 -14.64 -0.37
CA LEU A 95 -1.99 -14.88 1.08
C LEU A 95 -3.38 -14.62 1.64
N GLN A 96 -4.16 -13.72 1.05
CA GLN A 96 -5.55 -13.51 1.43
C GLN A 96 -6.40 -14.74 1.11
N LEU A 97 -6.18 -15.40 -0.04
CA LEU A 97 -6.86 -16.66 -0.35
C LEU A 97 -6.52 -17.74 0.68
N VAL A 98 -5.24 -17.86 1.05
CA VAL A 98 -4.79 -18.82 2.07
C VAL A 98 -5.39 -18.48 3.44
N ALA A 99 -5.36 -17.22 3.87
CA ALA A 99 -5.94 -16.78 5.14
C ALA A 99 -7.45 -17.06 5.19
N SER A 100 -8.15 -16.87 4.07
CA SER A 100 -9.58 -17.19 3.96
C SER A 100 -9.89 -18.67 4.11
N MET A 101 -8.93 -19.58 3.90
CA MET A 101 -9.15 -21.00 4.22
C MET A 101 -9.32 -21.24 5.72
N PHE A 102 -8.80 -20.34 6.56
CA PHE A 102 -8.95 -20.37 8.02
C PHE A 102 -10.19 -19.65 8.52
N ASP A 103 -11.09 -19.24 7.62
CA ASP A 103 -12.33 -18.55 7.97
C ASP A 103 -13.27 -19.38 8.86
N PHE A 104 -13.09 -20.70 8.92
CA PHE A 104 -13.83 -21.56 9.86
C PHE A 104 -13.51 -21.24 11.33
N LEU A 105 -12.35 -20.64 11.63
CA LEU A 105 -11.97 -20.26 13.00
C LEU A 105 -12.89 -19.17 13.58
N LYS A 106 -13.65 -18.45 12.75
CA LYS A 106 -14.65 -17.46 13.20
C LYS A 106 -15.76 -18.07 14.05
N TYR A 107 -16.08 -19.34 13.83
CA TYR A 107 -17.18 -20.03 14.53
C TYR A 107 -16.76 -20.57 15.89
N LEU A 108 -15.48 -20.49 16.25
CA LEU A 108 -15.02 -20.91 17.56
C LEU A 108 -15.46 -19.88 18.62
N PRO A 109 -16.20 -20.29 19.67
CA PRO A 109 -16.74 -19.39 20.68
C PRO A 109 -15.65 -18.96 21.70
N ILE A 110 -14.55 -18.38 21.22
CA ILE A 110 -13.36 -18.13 22.05
C ILE A 110 -13.45 -16.77 22.77
N LEU A 111 -14.05 -15.73 22.15
CA LEU A 111 -13.92 -14.34 22.61
C LEU A 111 -15.22 -13.50 22.59
N GLY A 112 -16.38 -14.08 22.28
CA GLY A 112 -17.68 -13.38 22.28
C GLY A 112 -17.70 -12.09 21.45
N SER A 113 -18.56 -11.13 21.81
CA SER A 113 -18.71 -9.83 21.10
C SER A 113 -17.45 -8.95 21.11
N ILE A 114 -16.56 -9.13 22.09
CA ILE A 114 -15.29 -8.38 22.19
C ILE A 114 -14.37 -8.72 21.00
N SER A 115 -14.38 -9.98 20.55
CA SER A 115 -13.65 -10.43 19.35
C SER A 115 -13.98 -9.58 18.13
N GLY A 116 -15.27 -9.26 17.95
CA GLY A 116 -15.74 -8.46 16.82
C GLY A 116 -15.27 -7.02 16.90
N ILE A 117 -15.26 -6.41 18.08
CA ILE A 117 -14.79 -5.03 18.27
C ILE A 117 -13.29 -4.93 17.96
N ILE A 118 -12.48 -5.82 18.53
CA ILE A 118 -11.03 -5.83 18.26
C ILE A 118 -10.77 -6.14 16.79
N GLY A 119 -11.50 -7.11 16.22
CA GLY A 119 -11.46 -7.41 14.79
C GLY A 119 -11.75 -6.18 13.94
N ALA A 120 -12.75 -5.36 14.29
CA ALA A 120 -13.08 -4.12 13.58
C ALA A 120 -11.92 -3.12 13.57
N VAL A 121 -11.31 -2.89 14.74
CA VAL A 121 -10.16 -1.98 14.88
C VAL A 121 -8.99 -2.48 14.04
N LEU A 122 -8.65 -3.77 14.13
CA LEU A 122 -7.58 -4.36 13.34
C LEU A 122 -7.90 -4.36 11.83
N GLY A 123 -9.16 -4.50 11.45
CA GLY A 123 -9.63 -4.39 10.06
C GLY A 123 -9.50 -2.98 9.50
N PHE A 124 -9.84 -1.97 10.31
CA PHE A 124 -9.58 -0.57 9.97
C PHE A 124 -8.09 -0.32 9.75
N ILE A 125 -7.24 -0.79 10.67
CA ILE A 125 -5.79 -0.65 10.56
C ILE A 125 -5.28 -1.33 9.28
N GLU A 126 -5.66 -2.58 9.03
CA GLU A 126 -5.24 -3.30 7.81
C GLU A 126 -5.60 -2.52 6.53
N TYR A 127 -6.86 -2.05 6.42
CA TYR A 127 -7.31 -1.31 5.24
C TYR A 127 -6.67 0.07 5.14
N TYR A 128 -6.48 0.76 6.26
CA TYR A 128 -5.78 2.04 6.29
C TYR A 128 -4.36 1.90 5.73
N PHE A 129 -3.61 0.90 6.18
CA PHE A 129 -2.26 0.63 5.69
C PHE A 129 -2.26 0.22 4.22
N LEU A 130 -3.21 -0.62 3.79
CA LEU A 130 -3.35 -1.02 2.39
C LEU A 130 -3.60 0.20 1.48
N ILE A 131 -4.55 1.06 1.86
CA ILE A 131 -4.87 2.29 1.13
C ILE A 131 -3.65 3.21 1.11
N PHE A 132 -2.98 3.40 2.25
CA PHE A 132 -1.79 4.24 2.35
C PHE A 132 -0.70 3.79 1.39
N VAL A 133 -0.37 2.49 1.36
CA VAL A 133 0.65 1.94 0.44
C VAL A 133 0.25 2.21 -1.01
N LEU A 134 -1.01 1.98 -1.39
CA LEU A 134 -1.49 2.24 -2.75
C LEU A 134 -1.44 3.73 -3.13
N LEU A 135 -1.91 4.62 -2.25
CA LEU A 135 -1.87 6.06 -2.46
C LEU A 135 -0.44 6.55 -2.60
N TYR A 136 0.48 6.02 -1.79
CA TYR A 136 1.89 6.40 -1.85
C TYR A 136 2.56 5.91 -3.14
N VAL A 137 2.28 4.68 -3.59
CA VAL A 137 2.69 4.19 -4.92
C VAL A 137 2.18 5.14 -6.01
N PHE A 138 0.88 5.47 -6.00
CA PHE A 138 0.27 6.32 -7.02
C PHE A 138 0.78 7.77 -7.00
N ALA A 139 1.07 8.32 -5.82
CA ALA A 139 1.60 9.67 -5.67
C ALA A 139 2.99 9.84 -6.29
N LEU A 140 3.75 8.75 -6.42
CA LEU A 140 5.08 8.75 -7.01
C LEU A 140 5.07 8.44 -8.52
N LEU A 141 3.93 8.03 -9.09
CA LEU A 141 3.84 7.83 -10.53
C LEU A 141 3.71 9.19 -11.23
N PRO A 142 4.58 9.52 -12.20
CA PRO A 142 4.52 10.77 -12.95
C PRO A 142 3.41 10.71 -14.03
N ILE A 143 2.17 10.46 -13.61
CA ILE A 143 0.99 10.37 -14.47
C ILE A 143 0.04 11.50 -14.09
N ASP A 144 -0.12 12.48 -14.98
CA ASP A 144 -0.87 13.72 -14.71
C ASP A 144 -2.30 13.45 -14.20
N PHE A 145 -2.99 12.47 -14.79
CA PHE A 145 -4.32 12.07 -14.36
C PHE A 145 -4.35 11.61 -12.88
N ILE A 146 -3.38 10.78 -12.48
CA ILE A 146 -3.28 10.25 -11.12
C ILE A 146 -2.89 11.36 -10.14
N GLN A 147 -1.92 12.21 -10.52
CA GLN A 147 -1.49 13.34 -9.70
C GLN A 147 -2.63 14.33 -9.46
N ASN A 148 -3.43 14.64 -10.48
CA ASN A 148 -4.62 15.49 -10.34
C ASN A 148 -5.69 14.86 -9.43
N LEU A 149 -5.89 13.55 -9.52
CA LEU A 149 -6.84 12.83 -8.66
C LEU A 149 -6.41 12.82 -7.19
N ILE A 150 -5.11 12.68 -6.93
CA ILE A 150 -4.51 12.68 -5.58
C ILE A 150 -4.52 14.08 -4.97
N SER A 151 -4.04 15.08 -5.70
CA SER A 151 -3.92 16.47 -5.22
C SER A 151 -5.27 17.15 -4.95
N SER A 152 -6.34 16.68 -5.59
CA SER A 152 -7.70 17.17 -5.33
C SER A 152 -8.38 16.51 -4.12
N SER A 153 -7.77 15.49 -3.50
CA SER A 153 -8.36 14.71 -2.41
C SER A 153 -7.82 15.17 -1.05
N PHE A 154 -8.72 15.61 -0.18
CA PHE A 154 -8.40 15.99 1.18
C PHE A 154 -7.88 14.82 2.01
N LEU A 155 -8.52 13.65 1.93
CA LEU A 155 -8.11 12.46 2.68
C LEU A 155 -6.76 11.93 2.21
N THR A 156 -6.44 12.05 0.92
CA THR A 156 -5.13 11.65 0.42
C THR A 156 -4.02 12.52 1.00
N GLY A 157 -4.17 13.85 0.92
CA GLY A 157 -3.24 14.78 1.56
C GLY A 157 -3.10 14.52 3.06
N TRP A 158 -4.23 14.37 3.76
CA TRP A 158 -4.24 14.09 5.19
C TRP A 158 -3.51 12.78 5.54
N MET A 159 -3.80 11.68 4.84
CA MET A 159 -3.15 10.39 5.09
C MET A 159 -1.64 10.43 4.80
N LEU A 160 -1.20 11.07 3.72
CA LEU A 160 0.22 11.09 3.35
C LEU A 160 1.04 12.05 4.23
N GLU A 161 0.45 13.17 4.66
CA GLU A 161 1.12 14.19 5.47
C GLU A 161 1.10 13.88 6.98
N HIS A 162 0.00 13.34 7.51
CA HIS A 162 -0.16 13.11 8.95
C HIS A 162 0.29 11.72 9.42
N THR A 163 0.85 10.90 8.51
CA THR A 163 1.39 9.57 8.84
C THR A 163 2.89 9.48 8.57
N PRO A 164 3.70 10.42 9.10
CA PRO A 164 5.10 10.59 8.70
C PRO A 164 5.95 9.34 8.95
N PHE A 165 5.72 8.64 10.07
CA PHE A 165 6.42 7.38 10.36
C PHE A 165 6.23 6.33 9.26
N LEU A 166 5.00 6.23 8.73
CA LEU A 166 4.68 5.27 7.67
C LEU A 166 5.25 5.75 6.33
N SER A 167 5.17 7.06 6.05
CA SER A 167 5.79 7.68 4.88
C SER A 167 7.31 7.46 4.85
N GLU A 168 8.02 7.64 5.96
CA GLU A 168 9.46 7.40 6.07
C GLU A 168 9.82 5.92 5.94
N THR A 169 9.09 5.04 6.61
CA THR A 169 9.31 3.59 6.52
C THR A 169 9.17 3.10 5.07
N VAL A 170 8.10 3.53 4.41
CA VAL A 170 7.83 3.17 3.02
C VAL A 170 8.83 3.82 2.07
N LYS A 171 9.27 5.07 2.33
CA LYS A 171 10.37 5.70 1.59
C LYS A 171 11.65 4.89 1.69
N ASN A 172 12.07 4.51 2.89
CA ASN A 172 13.33 3.79 3.11
C ASN A 172 13.33 2.41 2.45
N TRP A 173 12.16 1.80 2.25
CA TRP A 173 12.07 0.53 1.54
C TRP A 173 12.41 0.65 0.04
N TRP A 174 12.16 1.82 -0.57
CA TRP A 174 12.16 2.00 -2.03
C TRP A 174 13.23 2.98 -2.53
N PHE A 175 13.57 3.97 -1.72
CA PHE A 175 14.59 4.98 -2.00
C PHE A 175 15.88 4.59 -1.26
N ILE A 176 16.79 3.90 -1.95
CA ILE A 176 18.11 3.54 -1.39
C ILE A 176 19.12 4.69 -1.56
N TYR A 177 18.69 5.94 -1.40
CA TYR A 177 19.61 7.07 -1.48
C TYR A 177 19.26 8.16 -0.47
N ILE A 178 19.45 7.88 0.82
CA ILE A 178 19.97 8.86 1.80
C ILE A 178 20.85 8.17 2.87
N GLU A 179 21.80 7.31 2.47
CA GLU A 179 23.01 6.98 3.27
C GLU A 179 24.07 6.53 2.24
N LYS A 180 25.16 7.24 1.93
CA LYS A 180 25.95 8.28 2.60
C LYS A 180 26.20 9.49 1.71
#